data_AF-A0A0F6Q2K3-F1
#
_entry.id   AF-A0A0F6Q2K3-F1
#
_cell.length_a   1.000
_cell.length_b   1.000
_cell.length_c   1.000
_cell.angle_alpha   90.00
_cell.angle_beta   90.00
_cell.angle_gamma   90.00
#
_symmetry.space_group_name_H-M   'P 1'
#
loop_
_entity.id
_entity.type
_entity.pdbx_description
1 polymer ?
#
loop_
_entity_poly.entity_id
_entity_poly.type
_entity_poly.pdbx_seq_one_letter_code
_entity_poly.pdbx_strand_id
1 'polypeptide(L)'
;MQSGIGPKEYLEYLDMKVIYDLPVGGNFHDHLSVCLPVIKLTKTTTTSKFPEKLKDITTYYSKGVGPLSANFQVVAFLETTISDILGTPDIEVRFKGHDSNMYYDKIEMCVSLLTPKSRGQVVLNATDPLFGKPLIYPNFL
;
A
#
# COMPACT_ATOMS: atom_id res chain seq x y z
N MET A 1 -7.28 21.89 -1.39
CA MET A 1 -6.97 22.93 -0.38
C MET A 1 -6.21 24.11 -0.97
N GLN A 2 -5.02 23.92 -1.57
CA GLN A 2 -4.22 25.05 -2.09
C GLN A 2 -4.96 25.97 -3.09
N SER A 3 -5.88 25.40 -3.88
CA SER A 3 -6.74 26.16 -4.80
C SER A 3 -7.92 26.89 -4.11
N GLY A 4 -7.91 27.07 -2.78
CA GLY A 4 -9.00 27.71 -2.03
C GLY A 4 -10.26 26.84 -1.83
N ILE A 5 -10.17 25.53 -2.10
CA ILE A 5 -11.28 24.57 -1.90
C ILE A 5 -10.91 23.60 -0.78
N GLY A 6 -11.64 23.66 0.34
CA GLY A 6 -11.37 22.88 1.54
C GLY A 6 -12.07 23.44 2.78
N PRO A 7 -11.78 22.91 3.98
CA PRO A 7 -12.45 23.33 5.21
C PRO A 7 -12.20 24.81 5.47
N LYS A 8 -13.27 25.61 5.50
CA LYS A 8 -13.18 27.07 5.57
C LYS A 8 -12.34 27.55 6.76
N GLU A 9 -12.63 27.06 7.96
CA GLU A 9 -11.93 27.47 9.19
C GLU A 9 -10.42 27.21 9.11
N TYR A 10 -10.02 26.09 8.51
CA TYR A 10 -8.61 25.73 8.38
C TYR A 10 -7.90 26.56 7.31
N LEU A 11 -8.56 26.84 6.18
CA LEU A 11 -8.00 27.69 5.14
C LEU A 11 -7.87 29.15 5.60
N GLU A 12 -8.86 29.67 6.34
CA GLU A 12 -8.82 31.00 6.94
C GLU A 12 -7.71 31.11 7.99
N TYR A 13 -7.50 30.07 8.81
CA TYR A 13 -6.37 30.00 9.75
C TYR A 13 -5.01 30.10 9.05
N LEU A 14 -4.90 29.62 7.81
CA LEU A 14 -3.70 29.67 6.98
C LEU A 14 -3.59 30.93 6.11
N ASP A 15 -4.45 31.93 6.31
CA ASP A 15 -4.53 33.16 5.51
C ASP A 15 -4.73 32.89 4.00
N MET A 16 -5.49 31.83 3.69
CA MET A 16 -5.79 31.45 2.31
C MET A 16 -7.18 31.90 1.89
N LYS A 17 -7.30 32.38 0.64
CA LYS A 17 -8.59 32.72 0.06
C LYS A 17 -9.47 31.46 -0.09
N VAL A 18 -10.61 31.45 0.61
CA VAL A 18 -11.63 30.40 0.47
C VAL A 18 -12.52 30.72 -0.73
N ILE A 19 -12.61 29.77 -1.66
CA ILE A 19 -13.52 29.80 -2.82
C ILE A 19 -14.74 28.92 -2.53
N TYR A 20 -14.53 27.71 -1.99
CA TYR A 20 -15.60 26.81 -1.57
C TYR A 20 -15.26 26.11 -0.26
N ASP A 21 -16.23 26.12 0.66
CA ASP A 21 -16.17 25.39 1.93
C ASP A 21 -16.63 23.95 1.73
N LEU A 22 -15.70 23.01 1.74
CA LEU A 22 -15.94 21.58 1.55
C LEU A 22 -15.00 20.78 2.46
N PRO A 23 -15.39 19.58 2.93
CA PRO A 23 -14.58 18.75 3.81
C PRO A 23 -13.42 18.03 3.08
N VAL A 24 -12.68 18.75 2.22
CA VAL A 24 -11.57 18.21 1.43
C VAL A 24 -10.45 17.76 2.36
N GLY A 25 -9.91 16.57 2.09
CA GLY A 25 -8.86 15.97 2.89
C GLY A 25 -9.38 15.14 4.07
N GLY A 26 -10.67 15.25 4.42
CA GLY A 26 -11.31 14.34 5.37
C GLY A 26 -11.59 12.96 4.78
N ASN A 27 -12.01 12.03 5.64
CA ASN A 27 -12.42 10.67 5.26
C ASN A 27 -11.33 9.88 4.52
N PHE A 28 -10.07 10.01 4.95
CA PHE A 28 -8.96 9.22 4.42
C PHE A 28 -9.12 7.75 4.84
N HIS A 29 -9.08 6.84 3.86
CA HIS A 29 -9.09 5.38 4.05
C HIS A 29 -7.83 4.78 3.44
N ASP A 30 -7.31 3.73 4.07
CA ASP A 30 -6.26 2.88 3.48
C ASP A 30 -6.37 1.46 4.07
N HIS A 31 -5.91 0.46 3.32
CA HIS A 31 -5.91 -0.93 3.77
C HIS A 31 -4.68 -1.20 4.64
N LEU A 32 -4.88 -1.22 5.96
CA LEU A 32 -3.81 -1.57 6.89
C LEU A 32 -3.37 -3.02 6.64
N SER A 33 -2.07 -3.20 6.43
CA SER A 33 -1.46 -4.50 6.17
C SER A 33 -0.40 -4.82 7.22
N VAL A 34 -0.39 -6.06 7.69
CA VAL A 34 0.65 -6.61 8.57
C VAL A 34 1.30 -7.80 7.87
N CYS A 35 2.62 -7.75 7.71
CA CYS A 35 3.39 -8.87 7.17
C CYS A 35 3.92 -9.74 8.31
N LEU A 36 3.66 -11.04 8.22
CA LEU A 36 4.12 -12.03 9.19
C LEU A 36 5.62 -12.33 9.02
N PRO A 37 6.27 -12.93 10.03
CA PRO A 37 7.66 -13.34 9.93
C PRO A 37 7.93 -14.19 8.69
N VAL A 38 9.04 -13.87 8.02
CA VAL A 38 9.46 -14.51 6.79
C VAL A 38 9.94 -15.93 7.05
N ILE A 39 9.39 -16.90 6.31
CA ILE A 39 9.87 -18.28 6.32
C ILE A 39 10.92 -18.41 5.22
N LYS A 40 12.20 -18.51 5.60
CA LYS A 40 13.28 -18.74 4.65
C LYS A 40 13.28 -20.20 4.21
N LEU A 41 13.25 -20.42 2.90
CA LEU A 41 13.41 -21.74 2.32
C LEU A 41 14.92 -22.03 2.22
N THR A 42 15.36 -23.28 2.46
CA THR A 42 16.81 -23.62 2.49
C THR A 42 17.22 -24.71 1.52
N LYS A 43 16.36 -25.72 1.27
CA LYS A 43 16.68 -26.86 0.39
C LYS A 43 15.91 -26.85 -0.94
N THR A 44 14.87 -26.03 -1.05
CA THR A 44 13.96 -25.94 -2.20
C THR A 44 14.04 -24.60 -2.92
N THR A 45 15.08 -23.80 -2.64
CA THR A 45 15.20 -22.43 -3.15
C THR A 45 15.84 -22.34 -4.51
N THR A 46 15.22 -21.57 -5.40
CA THR A 46 15.88 -21.03 -6.59
C THR A 46 16.74 -19.82 -6.20
N THR A 47 17.73 -20.01 -5.34
CA THR A 47 18.78 -19.00 -5.15
C THR A 47 19.66 -19.01 -6.40
N SER A 48 19.30 -18.15 -7.36
CA SER A 48 19.97 -18.13 -8.66
C SER A 48 21.36 -17.52 -8.55
N LYS A 49 22.35 -18.21 -9.13
CA LYS A 49 23.72 -17.67 -9.24
C LYS A 49 23.72 -16.46 -10.19
N PHE A 50 24.73 -15.59 -10.07
CA PHE A 50 24.83 -14.39 -10.91
C PHE A 50 24.63 -14.64 -12.43
N PRO A 51 25.17 -15.71 -13.05
CA PRO A 51 24.92 -15.99 -14.47
C PRO A 51 23.46 -16.29 -14.80
N GLU A 52 22.73 -16.97 -13.92
CA GLU A 52 21.30 -17.24 -14.09
C GLU A 52 20.50 -15.95 -13.99
N LYS A 53 20.88 -15.05 -13.06
CA LYS A 53 20.27 -13.72 -12.96
C LYS A 53 20.42 -12.92 -14.25
N LEU A 54 21.60 -12.93 -14.87
CA LEU A 54 21.83 -12.25 -16.15
C LEU A 54 20.97 -12.83 -17.28
N LYS A 55 20.79 -14.15 -17.29
CA LYS A 55 19.91 -14.83 -18.24
C LYS A 55 18.44 -14.42 -18.04
N ASP A 56 17.98 -14.35 -16.79
CA ASP A 56 16.61 -13.95 -16.46
C ASP A 56 16.37 -12.48 -16.81
N ILE A 57 17.34 -11.60 -16.54
CA ILE A 57 17.33 -10.19 -16.98
C ILE A 57 17.19 -10.11 -18.51
N THR A 58 18.04 -10.84 -19.24
CA THR A 58 18.01 -10.82 -20.71
C THR A 58 16.70 -11.38 -21.26
N THR A 59 16.16 -12.42 -20.62
CA THR A 59 14.86 -13.02 -20.99
C THR A 59 13.71 -12.04 -20.76
N TYR A 60 13.72 -11.32 -19.63
CA TYR A 60 12.73 -10.30 -19.34
C TYR A 60 12.82 -9.13 -20.34
N TYR A 61 14.02 -8.60 -20.61
CA TYR A 61 14.17 -7.50 -21.58
C TYR A 61 13.80 -7.89 -23.01
N SER A 62 14.12 -9.13 -23.43
CA SER A 62 13.88 -9.57 -24.81
C SER A 62 12.45 -10.05 -25.06
N LYS A 63 11.80 -10.64 -24.06
CA LYS A 63 10.51 -11.34 -24.24
C LYS A 63 9.42 -10.91 -23.27
N GLY A 64 9.74 -10.10 -22.24
CA GLY A 64 8.78 -9.69 -21.21
C GLY A 64 8.32 -10.82 -20.29
N VAL A 65 9.04 -11.95 -20.25
CA VAL A 65 8.69 -13.14 -19.47
C VAL A 65 9.83 -13.57 -18.55
N GLY A 66 9.52 -14.43 -17.58
CA GLY A 66 10.49 -15.05 -16.68
C GLY A 66 10.26 -14.64 -15.22
N PRO A 67 11.17 -15.00 -14.30
CA PRO A 67 11.00 -14.73 -12.88
C PRO A 67 10.82 -13.25 -12.54
N LEU A 68 11.43 -12.35 -13.32
CA LEU A 68 11.34 -10.90 -13.13
C LEU A 68 9.98 -10.30 -13.55
N SER A 69 9.11 -11.06 -14.21
CA SER A 69 7.77 -10.62 -14.61
C SER A 69 6.69 -10.96 -13.56
N ALA A 70 7.06 -11.47 -12.39
CA ALA A 70 6.14 -11.87 -11.33
C ALA A 70 6.41 -11.08 -10.04
N ASN A 71 5.35 -10.85 -9.25
CA ASN A 71 5.43 -10.23 -7.93
C ASN A 71 4.68 -11.12 -6.92
N PHE A 72 3.48 -10.74 -6.47
CA PHE A 72 2.62 -11.64 -5.70
C PHE A 72 2.10 -12.78 -6.57
N GLN A 73 2.25 -14.01 -6.07
CA GLN A 73 1.93 -15.22 -6.84
C GLN A 73 0.58 -15.80 -6.45
N VAL A 74 0.19 -15.62 -5.18
CA VAL A 74 -1.06 -16.13 -4.63
C VAL A 74 -1.68 -15.05 -3.77
N VAL A 75 -2.98 -14.83 -3.98
CA VAL A 75 -3.82 -13.95 -3.18
C VAL A 75 -5.05 -14.76 -2.76
N ALA A 76 -5.45 -14.62 -1.50
CA ALA A 76 -6.67 -15.20 -0.97
C ALA A 76 -7.51 -14.11 -0.32
N PHE A 77 -8.82 -14.25 -0.43
CA PHE A 77 -9.80 -13.38 0.22
C PHE A 77 -10.59 -14.20 1.23
N LEU A 78 -10.76 -13.66 2.43
CA LEU A 78 -11.42 -14.32 3.55
C LEU A 78 -12.50 -13.39 4.10
N GLU A 79 -13.66 -13.97 4.40
CA GLU A 79 -14.70 -13.33 5.20
C GLU A 79 -14.53 -13.81 6.65
N THR A 80 -14.31 -12.87 7.57
CA THR A 80 -14.25 -13.16 9.00
C THR A 80 -15.64 -13.07 9.62
N THR A 81 -15.79 -13.65 10.82
CA THR A 81 -17.05 -13.58 11.58
C THR A 81 -17.41 -12.17 12.06
N ILE A 82 -16.49 -11.20 11.94
CA ILE A 82 -16.69 -9.81 12.35
C ILE A 82 -16.87 -8.87 11.14
N SER A 83 -16.98 -9.40 9.93
CA SER A 83 -17.24 -8.60 8.73
C SER A 83 -18.56 -7.84 8.88
N ASP A 84 -18.55 -6.53 8.58
CA ASP A 84 -19.75 -5.70 8.63
C ASP A 84 -20.68 -5.96 7.45
N ILE A 85 -20.16 -6.51 6.35
CA ILE A 85 -20.88 -6.74 5.10
C ILE A 85 -20.92 -8.24 4.84
N LEU A 86 -22.06 -8.85 5.16
CA LEU A 86 -22.29 -10.27 4.96
C LEU A 86 -22.04 -10.68 3.50
N GLY A 87 -21.26 -11.74 3.30
CA GLY A 87 -20.91 -12.27 1.98
C GLY A 87 -19.83 -11.48 1.25
N THR A 88 -19.15 -10.53 1.92
CA THR A 88 -18.02 -9.79 1.36
C THR A 88 -16.75 -10.06 2.18
N PRO A 89 -15.62 -10.38 1.54
CA PRO A 89 -14.35 -10.57 2.25
C PRO A 89 -13.87 -9.24 2.84
N ASP A 90 -13.49 -9.28 4.10
CA ASP A 90 -12.91 -8.17 4.86
C ASP A 90 -11.40 -8.34 5.05
N ILE A 91 -10.82 -9.49 4.68
CA ILE A 91 -9.39 -9.77 4.75
C ILE A 91 -8.84 -10.20 3.38
N GLU A 92 -7.71 -9.61 2.99
CA GLU A 92 -6.85 -10.05 1.89
C GLU A 92 -5.55 -10.63 2.43
N VAL A 93 -5.20 -11.85 2.00
CA VAL A 93 -3.93 -12.50 2.30
C VAL A 93 -3.11 -12.57 1.02
N ARG A 94 -1.97 -11.89 1.02
CA ARG A 94 -1.00 -11.90 -0.08
C ARG A 94 0.19 -12.76 0.27
N PHE A 95 0.55 -13.67 -0.63
CA PHE A 95 1.76 -14.49 -0.53
C PHE A 95 2.80 -13.99 -1.51
N LYS A 96 3.99 -13.74 -0.99
CA LYS A 96 5.17 -13.34 -1.73
C LYS A 96 6.26 -14.37 -1.52
N GLY A 97 6.74 -14.94 -2.63
CA GLY A 97 7.77 -15.98 -2.60
C GLY A 97 9.21 -15.44 -2.66
N HIS A 98 9.41 -14.13 -2.82
CA HIS A 98 10.70 -13.58 -3.21
C HIS A 98 11.04 -12.28 -2.48
N ASP A 99 12.32 -11.94 -2.45
CA ASP A 99 12.78 -10.61 -2.04
C ASP A 99 12.81 -9.62 -3.22
N SER A 100 13.36 -8.41 -3.05
CA SER A 100 13.51 -7.40 -4.12
C SER A 100 14.24 -7.92 -5.38
N ASN A 101 14.91 -9.06 -5.29
CA ASN A 101 15.58 -9.71 -6.40
C ASN A 101 14.69 -10.67 -7.23
N MET A 102 13.42 -10.89 -6.85
CA MET A 102 12.44 -11.74 -7.57
C MET A 102 12.80 -13.25 -7.66
N TYR A 103 13.63 -13.76 -6.73
CA TYR A 103 13.99 -15.18 -6.65
C TYR A 103 13.25 -15.88 -5.49
N TYR A 104 12.76 -17.10 -5.74
CA TYR A 104 11.98 -17.85 -4.75
C TYR A 104 12.86 -18.49 -3.66
N ASP A 105 13.16 -17.71 -2.63
CA ASP A 105 13.97 -18.13 -1.50
C ASP A 105 13.27 -18.01 -0.13
N LYS A 106 12.02 -17.53 -0.13
CA LYS A 106 11.24 -17.34 1.08
C LYS A 106 9.74 -17.49 0.84
N ILE A 107 8.98 -17.56 1.91
CA ILE A 107 7.54 -17.34 1.92
C ILE A 107 7.28 -16.21 2.91
N GLU A 108 6.67 -15.15 2.41
CA GLU A 108 6.24 -14.00 3.17
C GLU A 108 4.72 -13.83 2.96
N MET A 109 4.00 -13.68 4.06
CA MET A 109 2.55 -13.54 4.05
C MET A 109 2.18 -12.18 4.64
N CYS A 110 1.43 -11.39 3.89
CA CYS A 110 0.89 -10.12 4.36
C CYS A 110 -0.63 -10.18 4.40
N VAL A 111 -1.19 -9.88 5.56
CA VAL A 111 -2.63 -9.87 5.82
C VAL A 111 -3.09 -8.42 5.85
N SER A 112 -4.11 -8.09 5.08
CA SER A 112 -4.60 -6.72 4.90
C SER A 112 -6.09 -6.63 5.25
N LEU A 113 -6.47 -5.64 6.04
CA LEU A 113 -7.87 -5.34 6.34
C LEU A 113 -8.47 -4.48 5.21
N LEU A 114 -9.50 -5.01 4.54
CA LEU A 114 -10.12 -4.41 3.35
C LEU A 114 -11.22 -3.41 3.68
N THR A 115 -11.92 -3.60 4.81
CA THR A 115 -13.01 -2.72 5.24
C THR A 115 -12.70 -2.08 6.59
N PRO A 116 -11.63 -1.26 6.69
CA PRO A 116 -11.29 -0.59 7.94
C PRO A 116 -12.39 0.40 8.34
N LYS A 117 -12.67 0.46 9.64
CA LYS A 117 -13.56 1.48 10.24
C LYS A 117 -12.84 2.79 10.52
N SER A 118 -11.53 2.76 10.67
CA SER A 118 -10.71 3.94 10.92
C SER A 118 -10.82 4.96 9.80
N ARG A 119 -10.83 6.25 10.18
CA ARG A 119 -10.89 7.39 9.26
C ARG A 119 -9.82 8.38 9.64
N GLY A 120 -9.00 8.72 8.67
CA GLY A 120 -7.96 9.72 8.79
C GLY A 120 -8.30 11.02 8.08
N GLN A 121 -7.29 11.89 7.97
CA GLN A 121 -7.35 13.11 7.19
C GLN A 121 -5.97 13.50 6.62
N VAL A 122 -5.99 14.26 5.55
CA VAL A 122 -4.82 14.92 4.94
C VAL A 122 -5.06 16.41 4.98
N VAL A 123 -4.15 17.19 5.55
CA VAL A 123 -4.25 18.65 5.64
C VAL A 123 -2.98 19.33 5.13
N LEU A 124 -3.08 20.61 4.79
CA LEU A 124 -1.91 21.40 4.45
C LEU A 124 -0.99 21.56 5.66
N ASN A 125 0.30 21.74 5.42
CA ASN A 125 1.22 22.08 6.49
C ASN A 125 1.14 23.57 6.78
N ALA A 126 0.88 23.93 8.04
CA ALA A 126 0.70 25.31 8.43
C ALA A 126 1.97 26.18 8.28
N THR A 127 3.17 25.58 8.37
CA THR A 127 4.44 26.31 8.23
C THR A 127 4.76 26.64 6.77
N ASP A 128 4.34 25.79 5.83
CA ASP A 128 4.51 26.01 4.40
C ASP A 128 3.34 25.33 3.65
N PRO A 129 2.21 26.02 3.49
CA PRO A 129 1.01 25.44 2.91
C PRO A 129 1.08 25.27 1.38
N LEU A 130 2.04 25.92 0.71
CA LEU A 130 2.16 25.93 -0.75
C LEU A 130 3.20 24.92 -1.26
N PHE A 131 4.37 24.87 -0.63
CA PHE A 131 5.48 24.01 -1.08
C PHE A 131 5.87 22.95 -0.05
N GLY A 132 5.33 23.05 1.17
CA GLY A 132 5.57 22.11 2.24
C GLY A 132 4.89 20.77 2.02
N LYS A 133 5.43 19.75 2.68
CA LYS A 133 4.82 18.40 2.69
C LYS A 133 3.48 18.46 3.42
N PRO A 134 2.40 17.88 2.88
CA PRO A 134 1.13 17.81 3.60
C PRO A 134 1.27 16.99 4.87
N LEU A 135 0.42 17.28 5.84
CA LEU A 135 0.30 16.49 7.07
C LEU A 135 -0.74 15.41 6.83
N ILE A 136 -0.32 14.15 6.94
CA ILE A 136 -1.17 12.98 6.75
C ILE A 136 -1.38 12.36 8.12
N TYR A 137 -2.65 12.24 8.51
CA TYR A 137 -3.09 11.62 9.75
C TYR A 137 -3.94 10.39 9.40
N PRO A 138 -3.33 9.21 9.20
CA PRO A 138 -4.07 8.04 8.74
C PRO A 138 -5.05 7.50 9.77
N ASN A 139 -4.75 7.73 11.06
CA ASN A 139 -5.53 7.24 12.19
C ASN A 139 -5.75 5.72 12.14
N PHE A 140 -4.70 4.96 11.84
CA PHE A 140 -4.77 3.50 11.84
C PHE A 140 -5.05 2.98 13.26
N LEU A 141 -5.90 1.95 13.35
CA LEU A 141 -6.44 1.31 14.56
C LEU A 141 -7.62 2.07 15.19
#